data_AF-A0A380EFS8-F1
#
_entry.id   AF-A0A380EFS8-F1
#
_cell.length_a   1.000
_cell.length_b   1.000
_cell.length_c   1.000
_cell.angle_alpha   90.00
_cell.angle_beta   90.00
_cell.angle_gamma   90.00
#
_symmetry.space_group_name_H-M   'P 1'
#
loop_
_entity.id
_entity.type
_entity.pdbx_description
1 polymer ?
#
loop_
_entity_poly.entity_id
_entity_poly.type
_entity_poly.pdbx_seq_one_letter_code
_entity_poly.pdbx_strand_id
1 'polypeptide(L)'
;MSIFSQFLKRSSPQQGIVLYYIVAIVIAFLLLNLPYVHKPGVEVNPIDTLFVAVSGISVTGLSPISIVDTYSTFGQLIILVILNIGGIGVMAIGTMLWVVLGKHIGIRERQLIMLDNNKNTMSGTVKLIIDIVKSIFVIELVGAMLLAFYFYRDNPDLKYAIMQGVFVSISATTNGGLDITGKSLIPYAHDYFVQAIVIFLII
;
A
#
# COMPACT_ATOMS: atom_id res chain seq x y z
N MET A 1 -13.63 -27.49 11.15
CA MET A 1 -13.52 -26.40 10.14
C MET A 1 -14.10 -25.14 10.76
N SER A 2 -13.35 -24.04 10.80
CA SER A 2 -13.81 -22.77 11.41
C SER A 2 -15.09 -22.26 10.73
N ILE A 3 -16.02 -21.69 11.50
CA ILE A 3 -17.28 -21.07 11.03
C ILE A 3 -17.01 -20.08 9.88
N PHE A 4 -15.88 -19.38 9.94
CA PHE A 4 -15.40 -18.45 8.92
C PHE A 4 -15.17 -19.14 7.56
N SER A 5 -14.63 -20.36 7.58
CA SER A 5 -14.38 -21.16 6.37
C SER A 5 -15.65 -21.74 5.72
N GLN A 6 -16.72 -21.93 6.50
CA GLN A 6 -18.02 -22.35 5.97
C GLN A 6 -18.80 -21.19 5.36
N PHE A 7 -18.73 -20.00 5.98
CA PHE A 7 -19.33 -18.78 5.45
C PHE A 7 -18.68 -18.40 4.11
N LEU A 8 -17.34 -18.36 4.08
CA LEU A 8 -16.55 -18.12 2.87
C LEU A 8 -16.83 -19.12 1.74
N LYS A 9 -17.21 -20.37 2.04
CA LYS A 9 -17.52 -21.37 1.00
C LYS A 9 -18.90 -21.17 0.35
N ARG A 10 -19.86 -20.57 1.06
CA ARG A 10 -21.22 -20.33 0.56
C ARG A 10 -21.41 -18.96 -0.12
N SER A 11 -20.48 -18.03 0.11
CA SER A 11 -20.53 -16.69 -0.50
C SER A 11 -20.20 -16.69 -2.00
N SER A 12 -20.74 -15.72 -2.74
CA SER A 12 -20.32 -15.47 -4.12
C SER A 12 -18.86 -14.97 -4.17
N PRO A 13 -18.16 -15.08 -5.31
CA PRO A 13 -16.82 -14.53 -5.45
C PRO A 13 -16.72 -13.02 -5.11
N GLN A 14 -17.74 -12.24 -5.45
CA GLN A 14 -17.80 -10.80 -5.13
C GLN A 14 -17.88 -10.55 -3.62
N GLN A 15 -18.73 -11.29 -2.91
CA GLN A 15 -18.79 -11.24 -1.44
C GLN A 15 -17.47 -11.68 -0.80
N GLY A 16 -16.76 -12.62 -1.44
CA GLY A 16 -15.41 -13.02 -1.04
C GLY A 16 -14.45 -11.85 -1.05
N ILE A 17 -14.36 -11.11 -2.17
CA ILE A 17 -13.49 -9.93 -2.30
C ILE A 17 -13.80 -8.89 -1.22
N VAL A 18 -15.07 -8.54 -1.02
CA VAL A 18 -15.46 -7.58 0.03
C VAL A 18 -14.96 -8.02 1.40
N LEU A 19 -15.10 -9.30 1.74
CA LEU A 19 -14.63 -9.82 3.02
C LEU A 19 -13.09 -9.74 3.14
N TYR A 20 -12.35 -9.99 2.06
CA TYR A 20 -10.88 -9.84 2.06
C TYR A 20 -10.46 -8.39 2.31
N TYR A 21 -11.11 -7.41 1.68
CA TYR A 21 -10.82 -6.00 1.93
C TYR A 21 -11.18 -5.57 3.36
N ILE A 22 -12.32 -6.01 3.90
CA ILE A 22 -12.68 -5.75 5.30
C ILE A 22 -11.60 -6.32 6.24
N VAL A 23 -11.15 -7.55 6.00
CA VAL A 23 -10.09 -8.16 6.81
C VAL A 23 -8.78 -7.39 6.68
N ALA A 24 -8.41 -6.96 5.46
CA ALA A 24 -7.21 -6.15 5.24
C ALA A 24 -7.28 -4.80 5.98
N ILE A 25 -8.43 -4.13 5.97
CA ILE A 25 -8.65 -2.87 6.70
C ILE A 25 -8.53 -3.10 8.21
N VAL A 26 -9.12 -4.16 8.76
CA VAL A 26 -9.02 -4.48 10.19
C VAL A 26 -7.57 -4.78 10.56
N ILE A 27 -6.84 -5.55 9.75
CA ILE A 27 -5.42 -5.83 9.98
C ILE A 27 -4.61 -4.53 9.92
N ALA A 28 -4.83 -3.68 8.92
CA ALA A 28 -4.17 -2.38 8.78
C ALA A 28 -4.44 -1.48 9.99
N PHE A 29 -5.69 -1.40 10.46
CA PHE A 29 -6.06 -0.67 11.67
C PHE A 29 -5.34 -1.20 12.90
N LEU A 30 -5.29 -2.52 13.10
CA LEU A 30 -4.58 -3.12 14.23
C LEU A 30 -3.07 -2.88 14.16
N LEU A 31 -2.48 -2.99 12.97
CA LEU A 31 -1.06 -2.69 12.74
C LEU A 31 -0.75 -1.23 13.08
N LEU A 32 -1.62 -0.29 12.70
CA LEU A 32 -1.44 1.13 13.01
C LEU A 32 -1.68 1.48 14.49
N ASN A 33 -2.17 0.55 15.30
CA ASN A 33 -2.32 0.72 16.75
C ASN A 33 -1.29 -0.09 17.56
N LEU A 34 -0.28 -0.67 16.92
CA LEU A 34 0.82 -1.34 17.62
C LEU A 34 1.65 -0.36 18.45
N PRO A 35 2.34 -0.84 19.51
CA PRO A 35 3.29 -0.01 20.25
C PRO A 35 4.38 0.53 19.29
N TYR A 36 4.87 1.73 19.58
CA TYR A 36 5.90 2.46 18.80
C TYR A 36 5.44 2.98 17.42
N VAL A 37 4.19 2.78 17.02
CA VAL A 37 3.66 3.30 15.75
C VAL A 37 3.43 4.81 15.80
N HIS A 38 2.85 5.31 16.89
CA HIS A 38 2.69 6.73 17.10
C HIS A 38 3.95 7.34 17.72
N LYS A 39 4.19 8.62 17.45
CA LYS A 39 5.28 9.36 18.12
C LYS A 39 5.02 9.46 19.64
N PRO A 40 6.08 9.55 20.46
CA PRO A 40 5.93 9.71 21.90
C PRO A 40 5.08 10.95 22.26
N GLY A 41 4.09 10.77 23.13
CA GLY A 41 3.21 11.86 23.57
C GLY A 41 2.07 12.23 22.61
N VAL A 42 1.95 11.55 21.46
CA VAL A 42 0.83 11.74 20.54
C VAL A 42 -0.28 10.75 20.87
N GLU A 43 -1.45 11.28 21.22
CA GLU A 43 -2.68 10.51 21.34
C GLU A 43 -3.49 10.64 20.04
N VAL A 44 -3.98 9.50 19.54
CA VAL A 44 -4.73 9.43 18.28
C VAL A 44 -6.08 8.79 18.55
N ASN A 45 -7.16 9.40 18.07
CA ASN A 45 -8.48 8.81 18.17
C ASN A 45 -8.53 7.54 17.30
N PRO A 46 -9.04 6.39 17.80
CA PRO A 46 -9.18 5.18 16.99
C PRO A 46 -9.92 5.39 15.66
N ILE A 47 -10.87 6.34 15.61
CA ILE A 47 -11.59 6.67 14.38
C ILE A 47 -10.65 7.25 13.31
N ASP A 48 -9.71 8.10 13.70
CA ASP A 48 -8.74 8.70 12.78
C ASP A 48 -7.78 7.64 12.24
N THR A 49 -7.30 6.75 13.10
CA THR A 49 -6.46 5.62 12.67
C THR A 49 -7.20 4.67 11.75
N LEU A 50 -8.50 4.42 11.99
CA LEU A 50 -9.33 3.63 11.10
C LEU A 50 -9.50 4.31 9.74
N PHE A 51 -9.67 5.64 9.72
CA PHE A 51 -9.75 6.40 8.48
C PHE A 51 -8.44 6.27 7.68
N VAL A 52 -7.28 6.43 8.32
CA VAL A 52 -5.97 6.25 7.68
C VAL A 52 -5.82 4.84 7.13
N ALA A 53 -6.23 3.82 7.87
CA ALA A 53 -6.20 2.43 7.41
C ALA A 53 -7.07 2.20 6.18
N VAL A 54 -8.31 2.71 6.18
CA VAL A 54 -9.23 2.62 5.04
C VAL A 54 -8.63 3.34 3.84
N SER A 55 -8.24 4.61 4.00
CA SER A 55 -7.66 5.45 2.95
C SER A 55 -6.41 4.85 2.33
N GLY A 56 -5.56 4.20 3.13
CA GLY A 56 -4.37 3.51 2.65
C GLY A 56 -4.71 2.25 1.83
N ILE A 57 -5.63 1.40 2.32
CA ILE A 57 -6.05 0.19 1.61
C ILE A 57 -6.85 0.52 0.34
N SER A 58 -7.70 1.55 0.37
CA SER A 58 -8.44 2.02 -0.80
C SER A 58 -7.65 2.98 -1.67
N VAL A 59 -6.41 3.30 -1.27
CA VAL A 59 -5.46 4.09 -2.05
C VAL A 59 -6.02 5.47 -2.42
N THR A 60 -6.71 6.10 -1.46
CA THR A 60 -7.49 7.33 -1.66
C THR A 60 -6.70 8.60 -1.33
N GLY A 61 -5.72 8.52 -0.42
CA GLY A 61 -4.82 9.63 -0.12
C GLY A 61 -5.35 10.71 0.80
N LEU A 62 -6.48 10.47 1.46
CA LEU A 62 -7.02 11.39 2.46
C LEU A 62 -6.60 10.96 3.88
N SER A 63 -6.32 11.93 4.74
CA SER A 63 -6.04 11.69 6.15
C SER A 63 -6.65 12.81 7.00
N PRO A 64 -7.34 12.48 8.12
CA PRO A 64 -7.87 13.48 9.04
C PRO A 64 -6.77 14.08 9.93
N ILE A 65 -5.59 13.44 9.96
CA ILE A 65 -4.45 13.79 10.80
C ILE A 65 -3.17 13.91 9.97
N SER A 66 -2.21 14.68 10.45
CA SER A 66 -0.90 14.84 9.80
C SER A 66 -0.05 13.59 10.00
N ILE A 67 0.22 12.85 8.91
CA ILE A 67 1.01 11.61 9.00
C ILE A 67 2.41 11.87 9.54
N VAL A 68 3.02 12.99 9.14
CA VAL A 68 4.35 13.39 9.60
C VAL A 68 4.38 13.70 11.08
N ASP A 69 3.32 14.29 11.66
CA ASP A 69 3.29 14.67 13.06
C ASP A 69 2.83 13.52 13.97
N THR A 70 1.98 12.63 13.45
CA THR A 70 1.37 11.55 14.21
C THR A 70 2.23 10.28 14.25
N TYR A 71 2.68 9.81 13.09
CA TYR A 71 3.31 8.49 12.98
C TYR A 71 4.83 8.59 13.14
N SER A 72 5.39 7.64 13.88
CA SER A 72 6.84 7.42 13.94
C SER A 72 7.35 6.90 12.60
N THR A 73 8.67 6.83 12.43
CA THR A 73 9.27 6.17 11.25
C THR A 73 8.79 4.73 11.08
N PHE A 74 8.58 4.00 12.18
CA PHE A 74 8.03 2.65 12.15
C PHE A 74 6.57 2.64 11.65
N GLY A 75 5.76 3.59 12.12
CA GLY A 75 4.39 3.78 11.63
C GLY A 75 4.32 4.14 10.14
N GLN A 76 5.21 5.01 9.67
CA GLN A 76 5.32 5.39 8.26
C GLN A 76 5.67 4.19 7.37
N LEU A 77 6.55 3.29 7.83
CA LEU A 77 6.83 2.03 7.13
C LEU A 77 5.61 1.11 7.04
N ILE A 78 4.80 1.04 8.11
CA ILE A 78 3.54 0.29 8.08
C ILE A 78 2.57 0.89 7.06
N ILE A 79 2.46 2.22 7.00
CA ILE A 79 1.64 2.91 5.99
C ILE A 79 2.10 2.56 4.57
N LEU A 80 3.41 2.50 4.31
CA LEU A 80 3.94 2.10 3.00
C LEU A 80 3.55 0.67 2.62
N VAL A 81 3.57 -0.26 3.58
CA VAL A 81 3.09 -1.64 3.38
C VAL A 81 1.60 -1.64 3.08
N ILE A 82 0.80 -0.85 3.80
CA ILE A 82 -0.64 -0.71 3.59
C ILE A 82 -0.95 -0.18 2.18
N LEU A 83 -0.24 0.87 1.74
CA LEU A 83 -0.37 1.44 0.41
C LEU A 83 -0.06 0.41 -0.68
N ASN A 84 1.01 -0.36 -0.51
CA ASN A 84 1.36 -1.44 -1.42
C ASN A 84 0.28 -2.54 -1.47
N ILE A 85 -0.29 -2.90 -0.32
CA ILE A 85 -1.40 -3.87 -0.26
C ILE A 85 -2.62 -3.37 -1.03
N GLY A 86 -2.97 -2.10 -0.87
CA GLY A 86 -4.07 -1.47 -1.60
C GLY A 86 -3.80 -1.36 -3.10
N GLY A 87 -2.63 -0.83 -3.48
CA GLY A 87 -2.29 -0.54 -4.88
C GLY A 87 -2.07 -1.79 -5.73
N ILE A 88 -1.43 -2.84 -5.16
CA ILE A 88 -1.27 -4.13 -5.84
C ILE A 88 -2.58 -4.93 -5.84
N GLY A 89 -3.44 -4.69 -4.84
CA GLY A 89 -4.68 -5.44 -4.61
C GLY A 89 -4.51 -6.53 -3.55
N VAL A 90 -5.48 -6.62 -2.65
CA VAL A 90 -5.47 -7.53 -1.50
C VAL A 90 -5.34 -8.99 -1.94
N MET A 91 -5.99 -9.39 -3.04
CA MET A 91 -5.91 -10.76 -3.54
C MET A 91 -4.55 -11.09 -4.15
N ALA A 92 -3.91 -10.13 -4.80
CA ALA A 92 -2.60 -10.30 -5.43
C ALA A 92 -1.50 -10.51 -4.36
N ILE A 93 -1.51 -9.74 -3.28
CA ILE A 93 -0.61 -9.94 -2.13
C ILE A 93 -0.82 -11.31 -1.48
N GLY A 94 -2.08 -11.69 -1.23
CA GLY A 94 -2.40 -13.02 -0.68
C GLY A 94 -1.91 -14.16 -1.58
N THR A 95 -2.00 -13.97 -2.89
CA THR A 95 -1.48 -14.92 -3.89
C THR A 95 0.03 -15.04 -3.81
N MET A 96 0.75 -13.93 -3.69
CA MET A 96 2.21 -13.95 -3.52
C MET A 96 2.64 -14.73 -2.28
N LEU A 97 1.94 -14.56 -1.15
CA LEU A 97 2.20 -15.33 0.06
C LEU A 97 2.01 -16.83 -0.16
N TRP A 98 0.95 -17.26 -0.86
CA TRP A 98 0.75 -18.67 -1.18
C TRP A 98 1.82 -19.25 -2.10
N VAL A 99 2.25 -18.49 -3.10
CA VAL A 99 3.33 -18.89 -4.02
C VAL A 99 4.63 -19.10 -3.23
N VAL A 100 5.00 -18.15 -2.37
CA VAL A 100 6.23 -18.25 -1.55
C VAL A 100 6.15 -19.43 -0.58
N LEU A 101 4.99 -19.69 0.01
CA LEU A 101 4.76 -20.82 0.91
C LEU A 101 4.61 -22.18 0.20
N GLY A 102 4.70 -22.22 -1.15
CA GLY A 102 4.51 -23.45 -1.93
C GLY A 102 3.11 -24.04 -1.83
N LYS A 103 2.09 -23.24 -1.47
CA LYS A 103 0.71 -23.72 -1.33
C LYS A 103 0.03 -23.80 -2.68
N HIS A 104 -0.75 -24.85 -2.89
CA HIS A 104 -1.59 -24.99 -4.08
C HIS A 104 -2.70 -23.93 -4.12
N ILE A 105 -2.76 -23.18 -5.22
CA ILE A 105 -3.81 -22.19 -5.49
C ILE A 105 -4.93 -22.86 -6.26
N GLY A 106 -6.08 -23.02 -5.61
CA GLY A 106 -7.27 -23.65 -6.17
C GLY A 106 -8.02 -22.79 -7.19
N ILE A 107 -9.11 -23.35 -7.72
CA ILE A 107 -9.95 -22.72 -8.73
C ILE A 107 -10.65 -21.48 -8.15
N ARG A 108 -11.18 -21.56 -6.93
CA ARG A 108 -11.90 -20.46 -6.29
C ARG A 108 -11.00 -19.25 -6.07
N GLU A 109 -9.78 -19.48 -5.63
CA GLU A 109 -8.76 -18.47 -5.42
C GLU A 109 -8.42 -17.76 -6.74
N ARG A 110 -8.23 -18.52 -7.81
CA ARG A 110 -8.02 -17.95 -9.16
C ARG A 110 -9.19 -17.11 -9.65
N GLN A 111 -10.44 -17.50 -9.35
CA GLN A 111 -11.62 -16.69 -9.68
C GLN A 111 -11.64 -15.36 -8.92
N LEU A 112 -11.24 -15.36 -7.65
CA LEU A 112 -11.15 -14.13 -6.86
C LEU A 112 -10.06 -13.20 -7.40
N ILE A 113 -8.88 -13.73 -7.75
CA ILE A 113 -7.80 -12.93 -8.35
C ILE A 113 -8.25 -12.31 -9.67
N MET A 114 -8.94 -13.08 -10.51
CA MET A 114 -9.48 -12.57 -11.77
C MET A 114 -10.46 -11.41 -11.56
N LEU A 115 -11.37 -11.53 -10.59
CA LEU A 115 -12.35 -10.50 -10.32
C LEU A 115 -11.72 -9.24 -9.73
N ASP A 116 -10.74 -9.39 -8.83
CA ASP A 116 -9.99 -8.26 -8.24
C ASP A 116 -9.18 -7.49 -9.31
N ASN A 117 -8.67 -8.21 -10.31
CA ASN A 117 -7.85 -7.65 -11.40
C ASN A 117 -8.62 -7.43 -12.71
N ASN A 118 -9.96 -7.54 -12.68
CA ASN A 118 -10.85 -7.39 -13.84
C ASN A 118 -10.41 -8.20 -15.08
N LYS A 119 -10.13 -9.50 -14.91
CA LYS A 119 -9.70 -10.43 -15.97
C LYS A 119 -10.77 -11.45 -16.32
N ASN A 120 -10.77 -11.87 -17.58
CA ASN A 120 -11.73 -12.83 -18.15
C ASN A 120 -11.23 -14.28 -18.25
N THR A 121 -9.94 -14.55 -18.01
CA THR A 121 -9.35 -15.90 -18.13
C THR A 121 -8.59 -16.34 -16.86
N MET A 122 -8.80 -17.60 -16.45
CA MET A 122 -8.14 -18.23 -15.29
C MET A 122 -6.72 -18.74 -15.57
N SER A 123 -6.38 -18.94 -16.85
CA SER A 123 -5.06 -19.42 -17.24
C SER A 123 -4.03 -18.32 -17.06
N GLY A 124 -2.89 -18.65 -16.45
CA GLY A 124 -1.79 -17.70 -16.27
C GLY A 124 -2.02 -16.60 -15.24
N THR A 125 -3.17 -16.55 -14.55
CA THR A 125 -3.50 -15.49 -13.56
C THR A 125 -2.44 -15.37 -12.47
N VAL A 126 -1.91 -16.50 -11.97
CA VAL A 126 -0.86 -16.49 -10.92
C VAL A 126 0.45 -15.92 -11.45
N LYS A 127 0.86 -16.29 -12.67
CA LYS A 127 2.08 -15.78 -13.30
C LYS A 127 1.97 -14.27 -13.54
N LEU A 128 0.81 -13.82 -14.02
CA LEU A 128 0.53 -12.41 -14.22
C LEU A 128 0.68 -11.62 -12.90
N ILE A 129 0.13 -12.10 -11.79
CA ILE A 129 0.29 -11.44 -10.49
C ILE A 129 1.76 -11.33 -10.10
N ILE A 130 2.54 -12.40 -10.26
CA ILE A 130 3.99 -12.38 -9.97
C ILE A 130 4.69 -11.32 -10.81
N ASP A 131 4.36 -11.24 -12.10
CA ASP A 131 4.96 -10.27 -13.02
C ASP A 131 4.54 -8.83 -12.67
N ILE A 132 3.28 -8.59 -12.27
CA ILE A 132 2.78 -7.29 -11.78
C ILE A 132 3.53 -6.87 -10.52
N VAL A 133 3.58 -7.73 -9.50
CA VAL A 133 4.23 -7.42 -8.22
C VAL A 133 5.72 -7.14 -8.42
N LYS A 134 6.41 -7.95 -9.23
CA LYS A 134 7.82 -7.70 -9.58
C LYS A 134 8.00 -6.36 -10.29
N SER A 135 7.14 -6.04 -11.25
CA SER A 135 7.24 -4.80 -12.01
C SER A 135 7.02 -3.58 -11.11
N ILE A 136 6.01 -3.61 -10.23
CA ILE A 136 5.75 -2.54 -9.26
C ILE A 136 6.96 -2.32 -8.35
N PHE A 137 7.51 -3.37 -7.73
CA PHE A 137 8.67 -3.21 -6.87
C PHE A 137 9.93 -2.67 -7.59
N VAL A 138 10.12 -3.02 -8.87
CA VAL A 138 11.22 -2.47 -9.67
C VAL A 138 11.00 -0.98 -9.94
N ILE A 139 9.77 -0.59 -10.33
CA ILE A 139 9.40 0.80 -10.58
C ILE A 139 9.54 1.64 -9.31
N GLU A 140 9.03 1.13 -8.19
CA GLU A 140 9.15 1.78 -6.87
C GLU A 140 10.60 1.94 -6.44
N LEU A 141 11.44 0.93 -6.66
CA LEU A 141 12.86 1.02 -6.28
C LEU A 141 13.59 2.08 -7.11
N VAL A 142 13.35 2.12 -8.43
CA VAL A 142 13.97 3.11 -9.33
C VAL A 142 13.48 4.51 -8.98
N GLY A 143 12.17 4.70 -8.81
CA GLY A 143 11.59 5.98 -8.41
C GLY A 143 12.13 6.46 -7.06
N ALA A 144 12.20 5.55 -6.08
CA ALA A 144 12.71 5.86 -4.75
C ALA A 144 14.18 6.28 -4.78
N MET A 145 15.03 5.60 -5.56
CA MET A 145 16.45 5.97 -5.70
C MET A 145 16.62 7.36 -6.33
N LEU A 146 15.88 7.64 -7.41
CA LEU A 146 15.94 8.93 -8.10
C LEU A 146 15.46 10.07 -7.20
N LEU A 147 14.31 9.88 -6.53
CA LEU A 147 13.73 10.88 -5.64
C LEU A 147 14.58 11.07 -4.37
N ALA A 148 15.07 9.99 -3.75
CA ALA A 148 15.93 10.09 -2.58
C ALA A 148 17.24 10.82 -2.88
N PHE A 149 17.86 10.54 -4.03
CA PHE A 149 19.04 11.27 -4.47
C PHE A 149 18.75 12.76 -4.65
N TYR A 150 17.60 13.09 -5.23
CA TYR A 150 17.20 14.48 -5.42
C TYR A 150 16.89 15.19 -4.09
N PHE A 151 16.11 14.58 -3.20
CA PHE A 151 15.75 15.16 -1.91
C PHE A 151 16.95 15.32 -0.96
N TYR A 152 18.01 14.52 -1.12
CA TYR A 152 19.26 14.69 -0.38
C TYR A 152 19.95 16.04 -0.68
N ARG A 153 19.74 16.58 -1.89
CA ARG A 153 20.23 17.92 -2.26
C ARG A 153 19.55 19.02 -1.45
N ASP A 154 18.25 18.89 -1.19
CA ASP A 154 17.45 19.90 -0.49
C ASP A 154 17.63 19.79 1.03
N ASN A 155 17.72 18.56 1.55
CA ASN A 155 17.94 18.28 2.95
C ASN A 155 19.05 17.22 3.11
N PRO A 156 20.26 17.61 3.58
CA PRO A 156 21.41 16.72 3.65
C PRO A 156 21.33 15.64 4.75
N ASP A 157 20.16 15.42 5.34
CA ASP A 157 19.89 14.23 6.16
C ASP A 157 19.56 13.03 5.25
N LEU A 158 20.52 12.10 5.17
CA LEU A 158 20.42 10.88 4.37
C LEU A 158 19.20 10.02 4.76
N LYS A 159 18.87 9.93 6.05
CA LYS A 159 17.75 9.09 6.51
C LYS A 159 16.43 9.68 6.06
N TYR A 160 16.30 11.01 6.20
CA TYR A 160 15.12 11.74 5.75
C TYR A 160 14.95 11.63 4.23
N ALA A 161 16.02 11.88 3.46
CA ALA A 161 15.98 11.83 2.00
C ALA A 161 15.57 10.44 1.47
N ILE A 162 16.14 9.37 2.02
CA ILE A 162 15.77 7.99 1.65
C ILE A 162 14.31 7.72 2.00
N MET A 163 13.88 8.06 3.22
CA MET A 163 12.51 7.83 3.66
C MET A 163 11.50 8.60 2.79
N GLN A 164 11.77 9.88 2.51
CA GLN A 164 10.91 10.70 1.66
C GLN A 164 10.88 10.19 0.21
N GLY A 165 12.03 9.83 -0.36
CA GLY A 165 12.10 9.28 -1.72
C GLY A 165 11.32 7.98 -1.86
N VAL A 166 11.48 7.05 -0.92
CA VAL A 166 10.71 5.80 -0.86
C VAL A 166 9.22 6.10 -0.68
N PHE A 167 8.86 7.00 0.23
CA PHE A 167 7.46 7.28 0.52
C PHE A 167 6.73 7.89 -0.68
N VAL A 168 7.33 8.90 -1.32
CA VAL A 168 6.76 9.52 -2.53
C VAL A 168 6.71 8.51 -3.67
N SER A 169 7.73 7.65 -3.82
CA SER A 169 7.74 6.68 -4.90
C SER A 169 6.63 5.62 -4.78
N ILE A 170 6.45 5.05 -3.58
CA ILE A 170 5.39 4.06 -3.33
C ILE A 170 4.01 4.74 -3.42
N SER A 171 3.85 5.90 -2.77
CA SER A 171 2.59 6.65 -2.82
C SER A 171 2.19 7.03 -4.25
N ALA A 172 3.13 7.45 -5.09
CA ALA A 172 2.87 7.74 -6.50
C ALA A 172 2.57 6.47 -7.31
N THR A 173 3.38 5.41 -7.19
CA THR A 173 3.20 4.15 -7.95
C THR A 173 1.88 3.46 -7.64
N THR A 174 1.45 3.55 -6.38
CA THR A 174 0.17 3.01 -5.94
C THR A 174 -1.01 3.93 -6.24
N ASN A 175 -0.78 5.21 -6.58
CA ASN A 175 -1.78 6.28 -6.60
C ASN A 175 -2.38 6.62 -5.23
N GLY A 176 -1.63 6.35 -4.16
CA GLY A 176 -2.08 6.44 -2.78
C GLY A 176 -2.15 7.83 -2.17
N GLY A 177 -1.48 8.82 -2.74
CA GLY A 177 -1.62 10.25 -2.39
C GLY A 177 -1.20 10.71 -0.98
N LEU A 178 -0.96 9.79 -0.03
CA LEU A 178 -0.45 10.12 1.31
C LEU A 178 0.98 10.65 1.23
N ASP A 179 1.36 11.49 2.20
CA ASP A 179 2.71 12.06 2.30
C ASP A 179 3.22 12.14 3.74
N ILE A 180 4.55 12.25 3.90
CA ILE A 180 5.24 12.38 5.20
C ILE A 180 5.89 13.74 5.41
N THR A 181 5.42 14.76 4.69
CA THR A 181 5.93 16.14 4.79
C THR A 181 4.87 17.10 5.35
N GLY A 182 3.60 16.71 5.36
CA GLY A 182 2.45 17.54 5.72
C GLY A 182 2.07 18.58 4.65
N LYS A 183 2.86 18.67 3.57
CA LYS A 183 2.66 19.62 2.47
C LYS A 183 2.57 18.91 1.12
N SER A 184 2.62 17.58 1.09
CA SER A 184 2.67 16.79 -0.14
C SER A 184 3.73 17.36 -1.11
N LEU A 185 3.39 17.52 -2.38
CA LEU A 185 4.28 18.04 -3.42
C LEU A 185 4.24 19.57 -3.57
N ILE A 186 3.59 20.32 -2.67
CA ILE A 186 3.53 21.80 -2.73
C ILE A 186 4.92 22.44 -2.85
N PRO A 187 5.95 22.02 -2.07
CA PRO A 187 7.29 22.59 -2.20
C PRO A 187 7.93 22.37 -3.59
N TYR A 188 7.48 21.36 -4.32
CA TYR A 188 7.97 20.93 -5.63
C TYR A 188 7.05 21.39 -6.79
N ALA A 189 6.16 22.36 -6.54
CA ALA A 189 5.20 22.85 -7.54
C ALA A 189 5.85 23.51 -8.78
N HIS A 190 7.10 23.95 -8.68
CA HIS A 190 7.88 24.48 -9.82
C HIS A 190 9.11 23.63 -10.16
N ASP A 191 9.21 22.43 -9.58
CA ASP A 191 10.30 21.51 -9.81
C ASP A 191 9.89 20.44 -10.83
N TYR A 192 10.21 20.70 -12.10
CA TYR A 192 9.86 19.81 -13.20
C TYR A 192 10.56 18.45 -13.14
N PHE A 193 11.70 18.34 -12.43
CA PHE A 193 12.39 17.07 -12.30
C PHE A 193 11.60 16.12 -11.40
N VAL A 194 11.20 16.59 -10.21
CA VAL A 194 10.37 15.82 -9.28
C VAL A 194 9.00 15.53 -9.89
N GLN A 195 8.38 16.52 -10.54
CA GLN A 195 7.07 16.32 -11.18
C GLN A 195 7.11 15.28 -12.29
N ALA A 196 8.14 15.30 -13.16
CA ALA A 196 8.24 14.31 -14.22
C ALA A 196 8.33 12.89 -13.66
N ILE A 197 9.15 12.66 -12.64
CA ILE A 197 9.27 11.35 -12.00
C ILE A 197 7.94 10.92 -11.40
N VAL A 198 7.27 11.79 -10.63
CA VAL A 198 5.98 11.46 -10.02
C VAL A 198 4.92 11.14 -11.08
N ILE A 199 4.86 11.89 -12.18
CA ILE A 199 3.95 11.63 -13.30
C ILE A 199 4.22 10.25 -13.90
N PHE A 200 5.49 9.89 -14.13
CA PHE A 200 5.85 8.56 -14.65
C PHE A 200 5.54 7.43 -13.68
N LEU A 201 5.54 7.68 -12.37
CA LEU A 201 5.17 6.65 -11.38
C LEU A 201 3.65 6.44 -11.34
N ILE A 202 2.86 7.48 -11.59
CA ILE A 202 1.38 7.44 -11.57
C ILE A 202 0.79 6.78 -12.83
N ILE A 203 1.40 7.01 -14.01
CA ILE A 203 0.87 6.62 -15.34
C ILE A 203 1.49 5.32 -15.84
#